data_AF-A0A2M6ITZ6-F1
#
_entry.id   AF-A0A2M6ITZ6-F1
#
_cell.length_a   1.000
_cell.length_b   1.000
_cell.length_c   1.000
_cell.angle_alpha   90.00
_cell.angle_beta   90.00
_cell.angle_gamma   90.00
#
_symmetry.space_group_name_H-M   'P 1'
#
loop_
_entity.id
_entity.type
_entity.pdbx_description
1 polymer ?
#
loop_
_entity_poly.entity_id
_entity_poly.type
_entity_poly.pdbx_seq_one_letter_code
_entity_poly.pdbx_strand_id
1 'polypeptide(L)' 'HIPVDIREKSGITTHGTALISAQKNKIIITKAPVGFLAQGGKFQVKKPVKVENLREFINLSE' A
#
# COMPACT_ATOMS: atom_id res chain seq x y z
N HIS A 1 11.92 11.65 -12.13
CA HIS A 1 12.69 12.43 -11.14
C HIS A 1 11.78 13.50 -10.57
N ILE A 2 11.56 13.54 -9.24
CA ILE A 2 10.74 14.56 -8.57
C ILE A 2 11.70 15.55 -7.87
N PRO A 3 11.57 16.87 -8.08
CA PRO A 3 12.39 17.87 -7.40
C PRO A 3 12.35 17.75 -5.86
N VAL A 4 13.47 18.04 -5.21
CA VAL A 4 13.65 17.89 -3.75
C VAL A 4 12.61 18.71 -2.97
N ASP A 5 12.42 19.97 -3.34
CA ASP A 5 11.50 20.90 -2.66
C ASP A 5 10.04 20.41 -2.69
N ILE A 6 9.63 19.76 -3.78
CA ILE A 6 8.29 19.19 -3.92
C ILE A 6 8.15 17.95 -3.04
N ARG A 7 9.20 17.15 -2.92
CA ARG A 7 9.27 15.95 -2.06
C ARG A 7 9.12 16.29 -0.58
N GLU A 8 9.85 17.31 -0.13
CA GLU A 8 9.84 17.74 1.27
C GLU A 8 8.48 18.30 1.67
N LYS A 9 7.90 19.18 0.84
CA LYS A 9 6.54 19.72 1.05
C LYS A 9 5.45 18.65 1.05
N SER A 10 5.65 17.55 0.33
CA SER A 10 4.70 16.42 0.27
C SER A 10 4.97 15.33 1.32
N GLY A 11 5.99 15.48 2.17
CA GLY A 11 6.32 14.50 3.21
C GLY A 11 6.88 13.18 2.68
N ILE A 12 7.32 13.16 1.42
CA ILE A 12 7.99 12.04 0.75
C ILE A 12 9.50 12.25 0.95
N THR A 13 9.98 11.97 2.16
CA THR A 13 11.34 12.28 2.60
C THR A 13 12.38 11.24 2.21
N THR A 14 11.95 10.02 1.84
CA THR A 14 12.82 8.91 1.45
C THR A 14 12.40 8.33 0.10
N HIS A 15 13.34 7.68 -0.60
CA HIS A 15 12.98 6.78 -1.69
C HIS A 15 12.13 5.65 -1.12
N GLY A 16 10.86 5.58 -1.54
CA GLY A 16 9.90 4.65 -0.96
C GLY A 16 8.69 4.47 -1.86
N THR A 17 7.78 3.60 -1.43
CA THR A 17 6.55 3.29 -2.17
C THR A 17 5.58 4.47 -2.10
N ALA A 18 4.99 4.84 -3.24
CA ALA A 18 3.96 5.86 -3.33
C ALA A 18 2.73 5.30 -4.01
N LEU A 19 1.56 5.79 -3.62
CA LEU A 19 0.30 5.51 -4.30
C LEU A 19 0.18 6.45 -5.51
N ILE A 20 -0.03 5.87 -6.69
CA ILE A 20 -0.22 6.60 -7.93
C ILE A 20 -1.66 6.36 -8.38
N SER A 21 -2.44 7.42 -8.54
CA SER A 21 -3.79 7.34 -9.09
C SER A 21 -3.98 8.34 -10.22
N ALA A 22 -4.73 7.95 -11.24
CA ALA A 22 -5.10 8.83 -12.34
C ALA A 22 -6.53 9.34 -12.12
N GLN A 23 -6.70 10.66 -12.07
CA GLN A 23 -8.01 11.30 -11.96
C GLN A 23 -8.11 12.45 -12.97
N LYS A 24 -9.12 12.40 -13.84
CA LYS A 24 -9.54 13.52 -14.71
C LYS A 24 -8.35 14.29 -15.29
N ASN A 25 -7.49 13.56 -16.02
CA ASN A 25 -6.30 14.10 -16.70
C ASN A 25 -5.12 14.53 -15.82
N LYS A 26 -5.10 14.14 -14.54
CA LYS A 26 -4.00 14.38 -13.60
C LYS A 26 -3.53 13.07 -12.98
N ILE A 27 -2.23 13.01 -12.69
CA ILE A 27 -1.63 11.95 -11.88
C ILE A 27 -1.49 12.49 -10.46
N ILE A 28 -2.17 11.86 -9.52
CA ILE A 28 -2.08 12.15 -8.09
C ILE A 28 -1.09 11.14 -7.48
N ILE A 29 -0.02 11.65 -6.88
CA ILE A 29 0.97 10.84 -6.17
C ILE A 29 0.82 11.14 -4.68
N THR A 30 0.51 10.12 -3.88
CA THR A 30 0.35 10.22 -2.42
C THR A 30 1.31 9.29 -1.70
N LYS A 31 1.69 9.68 -0.48
CA LYS A 31 2.52 8.84 0.40
C LYS A 31 1.78 7.55 0.72
N ALA A 32 2.43 6.41 0.56
CA ALA A 32 1.84 5.13 0.94
C ALA A 32 1.70 5.06 2.49
N PRO A 33 0.57 4.56 3.02
CA PRO A 33 0.41 4.36 4.45
C PRO A 33 1.38 3.30 4.98
N VAL A 34 1.69 3.36 6.27
CA VAL A 34 2.59 2.41 6.94
C VAL A 34 2.01 0.99 6.82
N GLY A 35 2.82 0.04 6.35
CA GLY A 35 2.39 -1.34 6.11
C GLY A 35 1.74 -1.60 4.74
N PHE A 36 1.67 -0.60 3.86
CA PHE A 36 1.17 -0.78 2.50
C PHE A 36 2.18 -1.57 1.65
N LEU A 37 1.94 -2.87 1.50
CA LEU A 37 2.75 -3.74 0.65
C LEU A 37 2.60 -3.34 -0.82
N ALA A 38 3.64 -3.58 -1.63
CA ALA A 38 3.62 -3.29 -3.07
C ALA A 38 2.45 -3.99 -3.82
N GLN A 39 1.88 -5.05 -3.24
CA GLN A 39 0.71 -5.77 -3.75
C GLN A 39 -0.62 -5.45 -3.03
N GLY A 40 -0.61 -4.53 -2.05
CA GLY A 40 -1.77 -4.22 -1.20
C GLY A 40 -2.99 -3.67 -1.93
N GLY A 41 -2.82 -3.22 -3.18
CA GLY A 41 -3.94 -2.86 -4.07
C GLY A 41 -4.39 -3.97 -5.03
N LYS A 42 -3.56 -5.00 -5.26
CA LYS A 42 -3.87 -6.12 -6.19
C LYS A 42 -4.64 -7.25 -5.51
N PHE A 43 -4.41 -7.48 -4.21
CA PHE A 43 -5.09 -8.51 -3.45
C PHE A 43 -6.11 -7.90 -2.48
N GLN A 44 -7.25 -7.44 -3.01
CA GLN A 44 -8.43 -7.25 -2.18
C GLN A 44 -9.13 -8.61 -2.01
N VAL A 45 -9.01 -9.19 -0.82
CA VAL A 45 -9.74 -10.43 -0.48
C VAL A 45 -11.18 -10.03 -0.15
N LYS A 46 -12.17 -10.60 -0.86
CA LYS A 46 -13.60 -10.29 -0.65
C LYS A 46 -14.07 -10.52 0.80
N LYS A 47 -13.41 -11.41 1.53
CA LYS A 47 -13.66 -11.71 2.95
C LYS A 47 -12.31 -11.84 3.65
N PRO A 48 -11.76 -10.76 4.20
CA PRO A 48 -10.53 -10.86 4.98
C PRO A 48 -10.80 -11.69 6.24
N VAL A 49 -9.95 -12.70 6.47
CA VAL A 49 -9.95 -13.45 7.73
C VAL A 49 -9.11 -12.67 8.73
N LYS A 50 -9.66 -12.46 9.93
CA LYS A 50 -8.94 -11.86 11.05
C LYS A 50 -7.73 -12.72 11.40
N VAL A 51 -6.58 -12.09 11.66
CA VAL A 51 -5.31 -12.80 11.90
C VAL A 51 -5.45 -13.78 13.06
N GLU A 52 -6.25 -13.43 14.06
CA GLU A 52 -6.57 -14.24 15.24
C GLU A 52 -7.25 -15.57 14.86
N ASN A 53 -8.02 -15.57 13.77
CA ASN A 53 -8.79 -16.73 13.31
C ASN A 53 -8.00 -17.60 12.32
N LEU A 54 -6.81 -17.19 11.88
CA LEU A 54 -6.03 -17.96 10.90
C LEU A 54 -5.66 -19.37 11.41
N ARG A 55 -5.52 -19.53 12.73
CA ARG A 55 -5.21 -20.84 13.35
C ARG A 55 -6.29 -21.88 13.09
N GLU A 56 -7.55 -21.48 12.91
CA GLU A 56 -8.67 -22.38 12.64
C GLU A 56 -8.67 -22.90 11.19
N PHE A 57 -7.98 -22.22 10.28
CA PHE A 57 -7.94 -22.57 8.85
C PHE A 57 -6.66 -23.31 8.44
N ILE A 58 -5.70 -23.46 9.36
CA ILE A 58 -4.47 -24.21 9.13
C ILE A 58 -4.65 -25.60 9.73
N ASN A 59 -5.13 -26.56 8.93
CA ASN A 59 -5.02 -27.97 9.27
C ASN A 59 -3.58 -28.42 9.04
N LEU A 60 -2.80 -28.46 10.12
CA LEU A 60 -1.55 -29.22 10.18
C LEU A 60 -1.92 -30.70 10.33
N SER A 61 -2.46 -31.33 9.29
CA SER A 61 -2.40 -32.79 9.18
C SER A 61 -1.14 -33.12 8.41
N GLU A 62 -0.18 -33.70 9.14
CA GLU A 62 1.07 -34.28 8.64
C GLU A 62 0.84 -35.36 7.58
#